data_AF-A0AAW7DTS5-F1
#
_entry.id   AF-A0AAW7DTS5-F1
#
_cell.length_a   1.000
_cell.length_b   1.000
_cell.length_c   1.000
_cell.angle_alpha   90.00
_cell.angle_beta   90.00
_cell.angle_gamma   90.00
#
_symmetry.space_group_name_H-M   'P 1'
#
loop_
_entity.id
_entity.type
_entity.pdbx_description
1 polymer ?
#
loop_
_entity_poly.entity_id
_entity_poly.type
_entity_poly.pdbx_seq_one_letter_code
_entity_poly.pdbx_strand_id
1 'polypeptide(L)' 'RHEWLDLNIFDSIEQAQELATQWLWTYNNERPHTAIGGVPPRQLLQAA' A
#
# COMPACT_ATOMS: atom_id res chain seq x y z
N ARG A 1 12.03 8.43 0.63
CA ARG A 1 10.75 7.94 0.07
C ARG A 1 9.70 8.90 0.57
N HIS A 2 8.99 9.59 -0.33
CA HIS A 2 7.76 10.26 0.04
C HIS A 2 6.69 9.17 0.02
N GLU A 3 6.28 8.72 1.20
CA GLU A 3 5.28 7.68 1.34
C GLU A 3 3.87 8.31 1.35
N TRP A 4 2.84 7.47 1.44
CA TRP A 4 1.44 7.87 1.33
C TRP A 4 1.03 9.10 2.17
N LEU A 5 1.55 9.21 3.39
CA LEU A 5 1.27 10.32 4.30
C LEU A 5 1.91 11.65 3.86
N ASP A 6 3.04 11.59 3.14
CA ASP A 6 3.74 12.79 2.68
C ASP A 6 3.22 13.27 1.30
N LEU A 7 2.48 12.42 0.60
CA LEU A 7 1.98 12.67 -0.77
C LEU A 7 0.59 13.31 -0.79
N ASN A 8 -0.14 13.28 0.33
CA ASN A 8 -1.54 13.71 0.38
C ASN A 8 -1.75 14.72 1.52
N ILE A 9 -2.45 15.80 1.20
CA ILE A 9 -3.09 16.65 2.20
C ILE A 9 -4.49 16.09 2.40
N PHE A 10 -4.88 15.84 3.65
CA PHE A 10 -6.19 15.29 3.98
C PHE A 10 -7.12 16.42 4.42
N ASP A 11 -8.22 16.57 3.69
CA ASP A 11 -9.29 17.53 3.95
C ASP A 11 -10.33 16.99 4.95
N SER A 12 -10.42 15.66 5.09
CA SER A 12 -11.29 14.99 6.07
C SER A 12 -10.77 13.61 6.48
N ILE A 13 -11.28 13.10 7.62
CA ILE A 13 -10.98 11.73 8.06
C ILE A 13 -11.49 10.70 7.04
N GLU A 14 -12.66 10.95 6.44
CA GLU A 14 -13.26 10.05 5.45
C GLU A 14 -12.38 9.95 4.19
N GLN A 15 -11.91 11.08 3.67
CA GLN A 15 -10.98 11.11 2.54
C GLN A 15 -9.65 10.40 2.89
N ALA A 16 -9.13 10.61 4.10
CA ALA A 16 -7.93 9.91 4.56
C ALA A 16 -8.13 8.39 4.61
N GLN A 17 -9.29 7.91 5.07
CA GLN A 17 -9.62 6.49 5.12
C GLN A 17 -9.75 5.87 3.73
N GLU A 18 -10.36 6.57 2.78
CA GLU A 18 -10.49 6.12 1.39
C GLU A 18 -9.12 5.99 0.72
N LEU A 19 -8.29 7.03 0.82
CA LEU A 19 -6.94 7.03 0.28
C LEU A 19 -6.06 5.96 0.94
N ALA A 20 -6.21 5.72 2.26
CA ALA A 20 -5.49 4.67 2.97
C ALA A 20 -5.89 3.29 2.45
N THR A 21 -7.18 3.09 2.17
CA THR A 21 -7.71 1.83 1.66
C THR A 21 -7.15 1.52 0.27
N GLN A 22 -7.13 2.50 -0.62
CA GLN A 22 -6.55 2.36 -1.97
C GLN A 22 -5.03 2.13 -1.90
N TRP A 23 -4.33 2.84 -1.03
CA TRP A 23 -2.90 2.66 -0.84
C TRP A 23 -2.56 1.26 -0.30
N LEU A 24 -3.32 0.78 0.70
CA LEU A 24 -3.12 -0.55 1.26
C LEU A 24 -3.33 -1.64 0.21
N TRP A 25 -4.33 -1.48 -0.67
CA TRP A 25 -4.56 -2.40 -1.78
C TRP A 25 -3.35 -2.40 -2.73
N THR A 26 -2.90 -1.22 -3.17
CA THR A 26 -1.76 -1.08 -4.08
C THR A 26 -0.48 -1.68 -3.47
N TYR A 27 -0.21 -1.38 -2.19
CA TYR A 27 0.96 -1.89 -1.48
C TYR A 27 0.98 -3.43 -1.44
N ASN A 28 -0.17 -4.05 -1.13
CA ASN A 28 -0.24 -5.49 -0.95
C ASN A 28 -0.32 -6.26 -2.28
N ASN A 29 -0.92 -5.68 -3.31
CA ASN A 29 -1.21 -6.38 -4.57
C ASN A 29 -0.22 -6.07 -5.69
N GLU A 30 0.37 -4.87 -5.71
CA GLU A 30 1.15 -4.39 -6.86
C GLU A 30 2.60 -4.03 -6.50
N ARG A 31 2.84 -3.46 -5.31
CA ARG A 31 4.16 -2.95 -4.96
C ARG A 31 5.16 -4.09 -4.69
N PRO A 32 6.25 -4.21 -5.47
CA PRO A 32 7.28 -5.21 -5.21
C PRO A 32 8.06 -4.86 -3.94
N HIS A 33 8.33 -5.87 -3.11
CA HIS A 33 9.04 -5.68 -1.85
C HIS A 33 10.34 -6.51 -1.82
N THR A 34 11.48 -5.82 -1.72
CA THR A 34 12.81 -6.45 -1.88
C THR A 34 13.11 -7.51 -0.82
N ALA A 35 12.60 -7.34 0.41
CA ALA A 35 12.78 -8.32 1.48
C ALA A 35 12.15 -9.69 1.19
N ILE A 36 11.22 -9.74 0.21
CA ILE A 36 10.52 -10.97 -0.19
C ILE A 36 10.80 -11.33 -1.65
N GLY A 37 11.99 -11.00 -2.15
CA GLY A 37 12.39 -11.36 -3.52
C GLY A 37 11.80 -10.46 -4.60
N GLY A 38 11.30 -9.28 -4.24
CA GLY A 38 10.80 -8.30 -5.21
C GLY A 38 9.41 -8.62 -5.74
N VAL A 39 8.63 -9.46 -5.04
CA VAL A 39 7.22 -9.71 -5.35
C VAL A 39 6.29 -8.90 -4.45
N PRO A 40 5.01 -8.71 -4.84
CA PRO A 40 4.00 -8.13 -3.96
C PRO A 40 3.68 -9.04 -2.76
N PRO A 41 3.41 -8.48 -1.56
CA PRO A 41 3.14 -9.24 -0.34
C PRO A 41 2.05 -10.31 -0.50
N ARG A 42 0.99 -10.05 -1.28
CA ARG A 42 -0.11 -11.00 -1.48
C ARG A 42 0.34 -12.32 -2.11
N GLN A 43 1.41 -12.34 -2.90
CA GLN A 43 1.89 -13.59 -3.51
C GLN A 43 2.40 -14.59 -2.46
N LEU A 44 2.89 -14.12 -1.31
CA LEU A 44 3.29 -14.99 -0.22
C LEU A 44 2.09 -15.62 0.50
N LEU A 45 0.96 -14.91 0.57
CA LEU A 45 -0.27 -15.44 1.17
C LEU A 45 -0.95 -16.52 0.30
N GLN A 46 -0.67 -16.53 -1.01
CA GLN A 46 -1.15 -17.58 -1.92
C GLN A 46 -0.24 -18.81 -1.95
N ALA A 47 1.02 -18.67 -1.51
CA ALA A 47 2.00 -19.74 -1.49
C ALA A 47 1.98 -20.58 -0.19
N ALA A 48 1.24 -20.13 0.83
CA ALA A 48 1.02 -20.81 2.10
C ALA A 48 -0.26 -21.65 2.06
#